data_AF-A0A8W8JVF1-F1
#
_entry.id   AF-A0A8W8JVF1-F1
#
_cell.length_a   1.000
_cell.length_b   1.000
_cell.length_c   1.000
_cell.angle_alpha   90.00
_cell.angle_beta   90.00
_cell.angle_gamma   90.00
#
_symmetry.space_group_name_H-M   'P 1'
#
loop_
_entity.id
_entity.type
_entity.pdbx_description
1 polymer ?
#
loop_
_entity_poly.entity_id
_entity_poly.type
_entity_poly.pdbx_seq_one_letter_code
_entity_poly.pdbx_strand_id
1 'polypeptide(L)'
;VNLAQCVVYLARAPKDVEVYQAYNKAKHSVRNHKGPLPSVPLHLRNASNKVLKSLGYGKGYKYNPDCQGPVEQEYFPPELKGTDFFV
;
A
#
# COMPACT_ATOMS: atom_id res chain seq x y z
N VAL A 1 10.20 28.50 -21.46
CA VAL A 1 9.28 29.10 -20.48
C VAL A 1 8.78 28.07 -19.47
N ASN A 2 8.15 26.97 -19.88
CA ASN A 2 7.55 25.99 -18.95
C ASN A 2 8.53 25.39 -17.92
N LEU A 3 9.74 24.99 -18.35
CA LEU A 3 10.76 24.45 -17.42
C LEU A 3 11.21 25.49 -16.38
N ALA A 4 11.33 26.76 -16.78
CA ALA A 4 11.69 27.83 -15.84
C ALA A 4 10.60 28.04 -14.78
N GLN A 5 9.33 27.99 -15.18
CA GLN A 5 8.20 28.06 -14.24
C GLN A 5 8.18 26.86 -13.28
N CYS A 6 8.40 25.64 -13.77
CA CYS A 6 8.45 24.44 -12.92
C CYS A 6 9.60 24.52 -11.90
N VAL A 7 10.79 24.94 -12.31
CA VAL A 7 11.95 25.08 -11.41
C VAL A 7 11.65 26.09 -10.30
N VAL A 8 11.10 27.26 -10.62
CA VAL A 8 10.75 28.29 -9.63
C VAL A 8 9.66 27.79 -8.67
N TYR A 9 8.66 27.08 -9.18
CA TYR A 9 7.59 26.48 -8.37
C TYR A 9 8.16 25.47 -7.38
N LEU A 10 8.94 24.50 -7.86
CA LEU A 10 9.53 23.46 -7.01
C LEU A 10 10.53 24.06 -6.02
N ALA A 11 11.31 25.07 -6.39
CA ALA A 11 12.25 25.75 -5.50
C ALA A 11 11.54 26.41 -4.31
N ARG A 12 10.37 27.02 -4.53
CA ARG A 12 9.59 27.73 -3.49
C ARG A 12 8.62 26.85 -2.70
N ALA A 13 8.29 25.65 -3.19
CA ALA A 13 7.42 24.72 -2.48
C ALA A 13 8.04 24.23 -1.14
N PRO A 14 7.23 23.84 -0.14
CA PRO A 14 7.69 23.07 1.01
C PRO A 14 8.46 21.83 0.56
N LYS A 15 9.53 21.48 1.27
CA LYS A 15 10.36 20.30 0.96
C LYS A 15 10.12 19.23 2.00
N ASP A 16 9.93 18.01 1.51
CA ASP A 16 9.80 16.83 2.35
C ASP A 16 10.46 15.63 1.64
N VAL A 17 11.11 14.77 2.41
CA VAL A 17 11.75 13.53 1.95
C VAL A 17 11.05 12.28 2.51
N GLU A 18 10.01 12.44 3.33
CA GLU A 18 9.28 11.36 4.01
C GLU A 18 8.84 10.27 3.03
N VAL A 19 8.12 10.64 1.96
CA VAL A 19 7.66 9.69 0.93
C VAL A 19 8.83 8.94 0.27
N TYR A 20 9.94 9.65 0.00
CA TYR A 20 11.14 9.04 -0.60
C TYR A 20 11.77 8.01 0.35
N GLN A 21 11.87 8.34 1.64
CA GLN A 21 12.40 7.45 2.66
C GLN A 21 11.49 6.25 2.89
N ALA A 22 10.19 6.47 3.05
CA ALA A 22 9.18 5.41 3.23
C ALA A 22 9.18 4.41 2.08
N TYR A 23 9.23 4.91 0.84
CA TYR A 23 9.34 4.06 -0.34
C TYR A 23 10.60 3.20 -0.34
N ASN A 24 11.75 3.79 0.01
CA ASN A 24 13.01 3.05 0.10
C ASN A 24 12.99 2.00 1.22
N LYS A 25 12.41 2.32 2.38
CA LYS A 25 12.22 1.35 3.48
C LYS A 25 11.36 0.17 3.04
N ALA A 26 10.23 0.43 2.39
CA ALA A 26 9.35 -0.61 1.86
C ALA A 26 10.07 -1.49 0.83
N LYS A 27 10.78 -0.89 -0.12
CA LYS A 27 11.57 -1.62 -1.13
C LYS A 27 12.67 -2.47 -0.49
N HIS A 28 13.33 -1.95 0.53
CA HIS A 28 14.40 -2.65 1.24
C HIS A 28 13.86 -3.85 2.04
N SER A 29 12.70 -3.69 2.69
CA SER A 29 12.00 -4.76 3.41
C SER A 29 11.73 -5.97 2.50
N VAL A 30 11.19 -5.72 1.30
CA VAL A 30 10.95 -6.80 0.32
C VAL A 30 12.26 -7.42 -0.17
N ARG A 31 13.26 -6.59 -0.50
CA ARG A 31 14.53 -7.06 -1.07
C ARG A 31 15.34 -7.94 -0.12
N ASN A 32 15.29 -7.62 1.18
CA ASN A 32 16.06 -8.33 2.20
C ASN A 32 15.27 -9.42 2.92
N HIS A 33 14.00 -9.62 2.55
CA HIS A 33 13.18 -10.67 3.14
C HIS A 33 13.84 -12.04 2.94
N LYS A 34 13.91 -12.83 4.01
CA LYS A 34 14.49 -14.18 3.97
C LYS A 34 13.36 -15.21 4.04
N GLY A 35 13.39 -16.17 3.14
CA GLY A 35 12.36 -17.21 3.04
C GLY A 35 11.19 -16.80 2.13
N PRO A 36 10.08 -17.55 2.16
CA PRO A 36 8.92 -17.24 1.33
C PRO A 36 8.31 -15.89 1.73
N LEU A 37 7.91 -15.10 0.72
CA LEU A 37 7.20 -13.85 0.95
C LEU A 37 5.83 -14.14 1.58
N PRO A 38 5.38 -13.30 2.54
CA PRO A 38 4.04 -13.39 3.09
C PRO A 38 2.98 -13.37 2.00
N SER A 39 1.95 -14.19 2.16
CA SER A 39 0.87 -14.25 1.17
C SER A 39 -0.06 -13.04 1.28
N VAL A 40 -0.63 -12.61 0.15
CA VAL A 40 -1.65 -11.55 0.15
C VAL A 40 -2.86 -11.99 0.99
N PRO A 41 -3.38 -11.16 1.91
CA PRO A 41 -4.60 -11.47 2.67
C PRO A 41 -5.77 -11.88 1.78
N LEU A 42 -6.54 -12.90 2.17
CA LEU A 42 -7.60 -13.49 1.33
C LEU A 42 -8.66 -12.47 0.90
N HIS A 43 -9.04 -11.53 1.78
CA HIS A 43 -10.00 -10.47 1.47
C HIS A 43 -9.47 -9.44 0.46
N LEU A 44 -8.16 -9.36 0.23
CA LEU A 44 -7.56 -8.48 -0.79
C LEU A 44 -7.30 -9.20 -2.12
N ARG A 45 -7.42 -10.54 -2.17
CA ARG A 45 -7.17 -11.30 -3.40
C ARG A 45 -8.32 -11.11 -4.39
N ASN A 46 -7.97 -11.09 -5.68
CA ASN A 46 -8.96 -11.05 -6.75
C ASN A 46 -9.79 -12.35 -6.78
N ALA A 47 -11.12 -12.20 -6.80
CA ALA A 47 -12.09 -13.27 -6.85
C ALA A 47 -12.77 -13.36 -8.23
N SER A 48 -11.96 -13.60 -9.27
CA SER A 48 -12.39 -13.45 -10.67
C SER A 48 -13.36 -14.53 -11.17
N ASN A 49 -13.38 -15.71 -10.55
CA ASN A 49 -14.25 -16.82 -10.96
C ASN A 49 -14.98 -17.47 -9.76
N LYS A 50 -15.97 -18.33 -10.04
CA LYS A 50 -16.82 -18.97 -9.01
C LYS A 50 -16.02 -19.84 -8.05
N VAL A 51 -15.00 -20.55 -8.53
CA VAL A 51 -14.15 -21.41 -7.70
C VAL A 51 -13.36 -20.57 -6.69
N LEU A 52 -12.72 -19.49 -7.14
CA LEU A 52 -11.97 -18.57 -6.27
C LEU A 52 -12.88 -17.92 -5.22
N LYS A 53 -14.11 -17.52 -5.60
CA LYS A 53 -15.11 -17.03 -4.65
C LYS A 53 -15.50 -18.10 -3.62
N SER A 54 -15.69 -19.35 -4.03
CA SER A 54 -15.97 -20.45 -3.08
C SER A 54 -14.81 -20.75 -2.13
N LEU A 55 -13.57 -20.49 -2.56
CA LEU A 55 -12.37 -20.57 -1.72
C LEU A 55 -12.21 -19.34 -0.79
N GLY A 56 -13.16 -18.40 -0.80
CA GLY A 56 -13.18 -17.24 0.08
C GLY A 56 -12.33 -16.06 -0.38
N TYR A 57 -11.87 -16.04 -1.63
CA TYR A 57 -11.11 -14.91 -2.17
C TYR A 57 -12.00 -13.68 -2.24
N GLY A 58 -11.49 -12.53 -1.81
CA GLY A 58 -12.22 -11.26 -1.77
C GLY A 58 -13.36 -11.22 -0.74
N LYS A 59 -13.60 -12.31 0.03
CA LYS A 59 -14.67 -12.36 1.01
C LYS A 59 -14.35 -11.42 2.17
N GLY A 60 -15.28 -10.52 2.49
CA GLY A 60 -15.11 -9.55 3.57
C GLY A 60 -14.26 -8.33 3.19
N TYR A 61 -13.91 -8.16 1.91
CA TYR A 61 -13.30 -6.91 1.43
C TYR A 61 -14.24 -5.73 1.69
N LYS A 62 -13.72 -4.70 2.34
CA LYS A 62 -14.40 -3.41 2.51
C LYS A 62 -13.94 -2.48 1.39
N TYR A 63 -14.87 -2.09 0.53
CA TYR A 63 -14.62 -1.11 -0.51
C TYR A 63 -14.78 0.29 0.07
N ASN A 64 -13.69 1.06 0.12
CA ASN A 64 -13.65 2.35 0.82
C ASN A 64 -14.77 3.33 0.40
N PRO A 65 -15.10 3.49 -0.90
CA PRO A 65 -16.19 4.37 -1.31
C PRO A 65 -17.59 3.99 -0.80
N ASP A 66 -17.83 2.71 -0.48
CA ASP A 66 -19.13 2.24 0.02
C ASP A 66 -19.25 2.38 1.55
N CYS A 67 -18.16 2.69 2.24
CA CYS A 67 -18.14 2.78 3.69
C CYS A 67 -18.39 4.21 4.16
N GLN A 68 -19.21 4.38 5.20
CA GLN A 68 -19.39 5.68 5.85
C GLN A 68 -18.26 5.91 6.85
N GLY A 69 -17.27 6.72 6.46
CA GLY A 69 -16.14 7.10 7.31
C GLY A 69 -14.92 6.16 7.19
N PRO A 70 -13.98 6.23 8.16
CA PRO A 70 -12.74 5.46 8.12
C PRO A 70 -13.00 3.96 8.06
N VAL A 71 -12.34 3.28 7.12
CA VAL A 71 -12.46 1.84 6.95
C VAL A 71 -11.40 1.12 7.76
N GLU A 72 -11.83 0.44 8.81
CA GLU A 72 -10.96 -0.50 9.53
C GLU A 72 -10.83 -1.80 8.72
N GLN A 73 -9.70 -1.97 8.04
CA GLN A 73 -9.34 -3.17 7.32
C GLN A 73 -7.82 -3.36 7.38
N GLU A 74 -7.38 -4.61 7.56
CA GLU A 74 -5.96 -4.95 7.51
C GLU A 74 -5.51 -5.04 6.05
N TYR A 75 -4.44 -4.33 5.69
CA TYR A 75 -3.89 -4.32 4.33
C TYR A 75 -2.56 -5.08 4.23
N PHE A 76 -1.83 -5.19 5.34
CA PHE A 76 -0.64 -6.00 5.40
C PHE A 76 -0.96 -7.47 5.65
N PRO A 77 -0.11 -8.39 5.19
CA PRO A 77 -0.08 -9.75 5.71
C PRO A 77 0.08 -9.75 7.24
N PRO A 78 -0.42 -10.76 7.97
CA PRO A 78 -0.29 -10.85 9.43
C PRO A 78 1.14 -10.67 9.94
N GLU A 79 2.11 -11.15 9.17
CA GLU A 79 3.55 -11.08 9.48
C GLU A 79 4.12 -9.65 9.43
N LEU A 80 3.45 -8.74 8.72
CA LEU A 80 3.84 -7.33 8.59
C LEU A 80 2.89 -6.38 9.32
N LYS A 81 1.96 -6.93 10.12
CA LYS A 81 0.98 -6.14 10.85
C LYS A 81 1.66 -5.14 11.79
N GLY A 82 1.21 -3.89 11.74
CA GLY A 82 1.77 -2.79 12.54
C GLY A 82 3.06 -2.19 11.99
N THR A 83 3.51 -2.62 10.80
CA THR A 83 4.63 -1.97 10.11
C THR A 83 4.19 -0.58 9.63
N ASP A 84 4.99 0.43 9.98
CA ASP A 84 4.86 1.78 9.46
C ASP A 84 6.17 2.18 8.77
N PHE A 85 6.10 2.57 7.51
CA PHE A 85 7.25 3.02 6.73
C PHE A 85 7.46 4.53 6.76
N PHE A 86 6.46 5.30 7.22
CA PHE A 86 6.51 6.76 7.30
C PHE A 86 7.20 7.27 8.57
N VAL A 87 7.39 6.39 9.58
CA VAL A 87 8.16 6.66 10.82
C VAL A 87 9.65 6.52 10.58
#